data_AF-A0A5N6EGQ9-F1
#
_entry.id   AF-A0A5N6EGQ9-F1
#
_cell.length_a   1.000
_cell.length_b   1.000
_cell.length_c   1.000
_cell.angle_alpha   90.00
_cell.angle_beta   90.00
_cell.angle_gamma   90.00
#
_symmetry.space_group_name_H-M   'P 1'
#
loop_
_entity.id
_entity.type
_entity.pdbx_description
1 polymer ?
#
loop_
_entity_poly.entity_id
_entity_poly.type
_entity_poly.pdbx_seq_one_letter_code
_entity_poly.pdbx_strand_id
1 'polypeptide(L)'
;MSNPQSEACITRGIQEECRYSAPNEDRQAIAQAEMITELRGKVNQIREQIGQRLADRPSFDDLEEEEAAAAMEIVYSALRLGSEDLVWHIVGRIRNGEDLRDLAKDVARDIGIEDDFSV
;
A
#
# COMPACT_ATOMS: atom_id res chain seq x y z
N MET A 1 -19.69 6.48 -46.89
CA MET A 1 -20.51 5.65 -45.97
C MET A 1 -20.59 4.27 -46.59
N SER A 2 -19.71 3.35 -46.19
CA SER A 2 -19.67 2.00 -46.78
C SER A 2 -20.05 1.00 -45.70
N ASN A 3 -21.21 0.39 -45.87
CA ASN A 3 -21.83 -0.54 -44.92
C ASN A 3 -21.25 -1.96 -45.18
N PRO A 4 -20.70 -2.67 -44.19
CA PRO A 4 -20.18 -4.01 -44.41
C PRO A 4 -21.37 -4.97 -44.57
N GLN A 5 -21.73 -5.31 -45.81
CA GLN A 5 -22.57 -6.48 -46.06
C GLN A 5 -21.72 -7.73 -45.83
N SER A 6 -22.27 -8.72 -45.12
CA SER A 6 -21.59 -10.00 -44.96
C SER A 6 -21.55 -10.73 -46.31
N GLU A 7 -20.43 -11.36 -46.62
CA GLU A 7 -20.16 -12.02 -47.90
C GLU A 7 -21.22 -13.10 -48.22
N ALA A 8 -21.74 -13.76 -47.18
CA ALA A 8 -22.82 -14.74 -47.26
C ALA A 8 -24.14 -14.20 -47.85
N CYS A 9 -24.45 -12.91 -47.65
CA CYS A 9 -25.67 -12.29 -48.16
C CYS A 9 -25.53 -11.84 -49.62
N ILE A 10 -24.32 -11.50 -50.04
CA ILE A 10 -23.99 -11.19 -51.43
C ILE A 10 -24.16 -12.46 -52.29
N THR A 11 -23.66 -13.60 -51.81
CA THR A 11 -23.78 -14.89 -52.53
C THR A 11 -25.23 -15.38 -52.69
N ARG A 12 -26.13 -14.98 -51.78
CA ARG A 12 -27.54 -15.40 -51.79
C ARG A 12 -28.48 -14.44 -52.52
N GLY A 13 -28.00 -13.30 -53.01
CA GLY A 13 -28.80 -12.33 -53.75
C GLY A 13 -29.87 -11.61 -52.92
N ILE A 14 -29.78 -11.66 -51.58
CA ILE A 14 -30.74 -11.08 -50.62
C ILE A 14 -30.11 -9.92 -49.83
N GLN A 15 -29.39 -9.05 -50.54
CA GLN A 15 -28.62 -7.95 -49.95
C GLN A 15 -29.47 -6.98 -49.14
N GLU A 16 -30.74 -6.80 -49.51
CA GLU A 16 -31.70 -5.96 -48.82
C GLU A 16 -32.15 -6.54 -47.47
N GLU A 17 -32.14 -7.86 -47.31
CA GLU A 17 -32.54 -8.55 -46.07
C GLU A 17 -31.43 -8.52 -45.02
N CYS A 18 -30.17 -8.44 -45.45
CA CYS A 18 -29.01 -8.35 -44.54
C CYS A 18 -28.65 -6.92 -44.15
N ARG A 19 -29.54 -5.97 -44.42
CA ARG A 19 -29.39 -4.58 -44.00
C ARG A 19 -29.56 -4.49 -42.48
N TYR A 20 -28.45 -4.63 -41.75
CA TYR A 20 -28.39 -4.30 -40.32
C TYR A 20 -28.64 -2.80 -40.13
N SER A 21 -29.91 -2.41 -40.00
CA SER A 21 -30.32 -1.10 -39.55
C SER A 21 -30.57 -1.17 -38.06
N ALA A 22 -29.49 -1.30 -37.26
CA ALA A 22 -29.61 -0.95 -35.86
C ALA A 22 -30.04 0.53 -35.81
N PRO A 23 -31.22 0.88 -35.24
CA PRO A 23 -31.66 2.25 -35.09
C PRO A 23 -30.59 3.07 -34.36
N ASN A 24 -30.57 4.39 -34.59
CA ASN A 24 -29.53 5.26 -34.05
C ASN A 24 -29.47 5.21 -32.51
N GLU A 25 -30.59 4.87 -31.86
CA GLU A 25 -30.72 4.61 -30.42
C GLU A 25 -29.90 3.39 -29.98
N ASP A 26 -29.93 2.28 -30.70
CA ASP A 26 -29.13 1.09 -30.37
C ASP A 26 -27.63 1.37 -30.50
N ARG A 27 -27.25 2.17 -31.50
CA ARG A 27 -25.85 2.62 -31.66
C ARG A 27 -25.40 3.50 -30.49
N GLN A 28 -26.26 4.40 -30.02
CA GLN A 28 -25.99 5.21 -28.83
C GLN A 28 -25.95 4.38 -27.55
N ALA A 29 -26.86 3.41 -27.40
CA ALA A 29 -26.89 2.52 -26.25
C ALA A 29 -25.60 1.66 -26.14
N ILE A 30 -25.10 1.16 -27.27
CA ILE A 30 -23.83 0.42 -27.33
C ILE A 30 -22.65 1.33 -26.97
N ALA A 31 -22.58 2.54 -27.52
CA ALA A 31 -21.51 3.50 -27.20
C ALA A 31 -21.52 3.90 -25.71
N GLN A 32 -22.71 4.03 -25.10
CA GLN A 32 -22.84 4.26 -23.66
C GLN A 32 -22.38 3.05 -22.84
N ALA A 33 -22.65 1.83 -23.29
CA ALA A 33 -22.22 0.61 -22.60
C ALA A 33 -20.69 0.47 -22.55
N GLU A 34 -19.97 0.87 -23.60
CA GLU A 34 -18.50 0.93 -23.63
C GLU A 34 -17.97 1.92 -22.59
N MET A 35 -18.54 3.13 -22.54
CA MET A 35 -18.18 4.14 -21.55
C MET A 35 -18.43 3.69 -20.11
N ILE A 36 -19.56 3.02 -19.85
CA ILE A 36 -19.88 2.45 -18.54
C ILE A 36 -18.84 1.39 -18.15
N THR A 37 -18.41 0.56 -19.10
CA THR A 37 -17.41 -0.49 -18.86
C THR A 37 -16.06 0.12 -18.53
N GLU A 38 -15.64 1.17 -19.25
CA GLU A 38 -14.40 1.90 -18.98
C GLU A 38 -14.42 2.54 -17.58
N LEU A 39 -15.51 3.21 -17.21
CA LEU A 39 -15.67 3.84 -15.90
C LEU A 39 -15.64 2.80 -14.77
N ARG A 40 -16.30 1.65 -14.95
CA ARG A 40 -16.24 0.55 -13.97
C ARG A 40 -14.82 0.01 -13.82
N GLY A 41 -14.07 -0.12 -14.93
CA GLY A 41 -12.66 -0.49 -14.91
C GLY A 41 -11.82 0.49 -14.09
N LYS A 42 -11.97 1.80 -14.35
CA LYS A 42 -11.28 2.86 -13.61
C LYS A 42 -11.60 2.85 -12.12
N VAL A 43 -12.87 2.69 -11.75
CA VAL A 43 -13.28 2.60 -10.33
C VAL A 43 -12.65 1.39 -9.64
N ASN A 44 -12.63 0.24 -10.29
CA ASN A 44 -12.01 -0.97 -9.73
C ASN A 44 -10.51 -0.79 -9.56
N GLN A 45 -9.82 -0.23 -10.56
CA GLN A 45 -8.39 0.08 -10.48
C GLN A 45 -8.06 1.04 -9.34
N ILE A 46 -8.86 2.11 -9.18
CA ILE A 46 -8.66 3.08 -8.08
C ILE A 46 -8.90 2.41 -6.72
N ARG A 47 -9.96 1.58 -6.59
CA ARG A 47 -10.24 0.84 -5.35
C ARG A 47 -9.10 -0.10 -4.99
N GLU A 48 -8.53 -0.79 -5.97
CA GLU A 48 -7.38 -1.67 -5.77
C GLU A 48 -6.14 -0.90 -5.32
N GLN A 49 -5.83 0.24 -5.97
CA GLN A 49 -4.72 1.11 -5.55
C GLN A 49 -4.89 1.65 -4.14
N ILE A 50 -6.12 2.01 -3.74
CA ILE A 50 -6.42 2.44 -2.37
C ILE A 50 -6.23 1.26 -1.41
N GLY A 51 -6.73 0.08 -1.74
CA GLY A 51 -6.57 -1.13 -0.93
C GLY A 51 -5.11 -1.49 -0.71
N GLN A 52 -4.29 -1.47 -1.76
CA GLN A 52 -2.85 -1.72 -1.68
C GLN A 52 -2.15 -0.69 -0.79
N ARG A 53 -2.42 0.60 -0.99
CA ARG A 53 -1.82 1.68 -0.17
C ARG A 53 -2.23 1.64 1.29
N LEU A 54 -3.43 1.15 1.60
CA LEU A 54 -3.89 0.97 2.99
C LEU A 54 -3.29 -0.29 3.62
N ALA A 55 -3.05 -1.34 2.84
CA ALA A 55 -2.38 -2.56 3.30
C ALA A 55 -0.88 -2.34 3.53
N ASP A 56 -0.22 -1.53 2.70
CA ASP A 56 1.20 -1.19 2.82
C ASP A 56 1.48 -0.08 3.83
N ARG A 57 0.44 0.57 4.37
CA ARG A 57 0.60 1.59 5.40
C ARG A 57 0.72 0.87 6.75
N PRO A 58 1.89 0.90 7.42
CA PRO A 58 1.97 0.40 8.79
C PRO A 58 0.95 1.16 9.62
N SER A 59 0.19 0.43 10.44
CA SER A 59 -0.71 1.08 11.37
C SER A 59 0.12 1.92 12.34
N PHE A 60 -0.49 2.99 12.89
CA PHE A 60 0.22 3.80 13.89
C PHE A 60 0.66 2.94 15.09
N ASP A 61 -0.14 1.92 15.43
CA ASP A 61 0.18 0.95 16.47
C ASP A 61 1.43 0.12 16.12
N ASP A 62 1.60 -0.29 14.85
CA ASP A 62 2.79 -1.03 14.41
C ASP A 62 4.08 -0.20 14.58
N LEU A 63 4.01 1.11 14.31
CA LEU A 63 5.15 2.02 14.47
C LEU A 63 5.50 2.27 15.93
N GLU A 64 4.51 2.42 16.81
CA GLU A 64 4.74 2.57 18.26
C GLU A 64 5.31 1.28 18.87
N GLU A 65 4.83 0.11 18.42
CA GLU A 65 5.34 -1.19 18.85
C GLU A 65 6.77 -1.42 18.36
N GLU A 66 7.08 -1.05 17.12
CA GLU A 66 8.44 -1.09 16.58
C GLU A 66 9.40 -0.17 17.36
N GLU A 67 8.98 1.06 17.68
CA GLU A 67 9.78 1.98 18.49
C GLU A 67 10.01 1.44 19.91
N ALA A 68 8.97 0.86 20.52
CA ALA A 68 9.08 0.24 21.84
C ALA A 68 10.01 -0.98 21.83
N ALA A 69 9.94 -1.82 20.78
CA ALA A 69 10.82 -2.96 20.59
C ALA A 69 12.28 -2.51 20.40
N ALA A 70 12.53 -1.47 19.61
CA ALA A 70 13.85 -0.88 19.42
C ALA A 70 14.43 -0.33 20.74
N ALA A 71 13.62 0.39 21.52
CA ALA A 71 14.02 0.88 22.84
C ALA A 71 14.38 -0.28 23.79
N MET A 72 13.59 -1.35 23.79
CA MET A 72 13.86 -2.54 24.59
C MET A 72 15.17 -3.22 24.19
N GLU A 73 15.46 -3.31 22.89
CA GLU A 73 16.70 -3.92 22.38
C GLU A 73 17.95 -3.12 22.77
N ILE A 74 17.88 -1.79 22.73
CA ILE A 74 18.96 -0.90 23.18
C ILE A 74 19.25 -1.13 24.66
N VAL A 75 18.21 -1.09 25.50
CA VAL A 75 18.35 -1.30 26.95
C VAL A 75 18.85 -2.71 27.25
N TYR A 76 18.33 -3.73 26.56
CA TYR A 76 18.80 -5.10 26.73
C TYR A 76 20.27 -5.27 26.34
N SER A 77 20.68 -4.67 25.23
CA SER A 77 22.08 -4.69 24.77
C SER A 77 23.00 -4.06 25.81
N ALA A 78 22.60 -2.91 26.37
CA ALA A 78 23.33 -2.25 27.44
C ALA A 78 23.42 -3.10 28.72
N LEU A 79 22.33 -3.78 29.10
CA LEU A 79 22.31 -4.68 30.25
C LEU A 79 23.18 -5.93 30.03
N ARG A 80 23.26 -6.42 28.80
CA ARG A 80 23.99 -7.63 28.44
C ARG A 80 25.49 -7.39 28.26
N LEU A 81 25.87 -6.27 27.67
CA LEU A 81 27.23 -5.98 27.21
C LEU A 81 27.90 -4.80 27.92
N GLY A 82 27.14 -4.01 28.68
CA GLY A 82 27.63 -2.83 29.38
C GLY A 82 28.53 -3.16 30.58
N SER A 83 29.23 -2.13 31.07
CA SER A 83 29.99 -2.22 32.32
C SER A 83 29.07 -2.38 33.53
N GLU A 84 29.60 -2.94 34.62
CA GLU A 84 28.82 -3.15 35.86
C GLU A 84 28.19 -1.85 36.37
N ASP A 85 28.92 -0.73 36.35
CA ASP A 85 28.41 0.58 36.77
C ASP A 85 27.25 1.08 35.90
N LEU A 86 27.33 0.88 34.57
CA LEU A 86 26.27 1.23 33.64
C LEU A 86 25.02 0.38 33.88
N VAL A 87 25.19 -0.92 34.10
CA VAL A 87 24.09 -1.84 34.41
C VAL A 87 23.38 -1.43 35.70
N TRP A 88 24.13 -1.13 36.77
CA TRP A 88 23.56 -0.67 38.03
C TRP A 88 22.78 0.64 37.88
N HIS A 89 23.30 1.57 37.09
CA HIS A 89 22.63 2.82 36.78
C HIS A 89 21.29 2.59 36.06
N ILE A 90 21.29 1.78 34.99
CA ILE A 90 20.10 1.44 34.18
C ILE A 90 19.05 0.73 35.04
N VAL A 91 19.44 -0.30 35.80
CA VAL A 91 18.52 -1.04 36.68
C VAL A 91 17.92 -0.14 37.76
N GLY A 92 18.69 0.81 38.30
CA GLY A 92 18.19 1.80 39.24
C GLY A 92 17.08 2.65 38.64
N ARG A 93 17.27 3.14 37.41
CA ARG A 93 16.26 3.92 36.67
C ARG A 93 14.99 3.12 36.38
N ILE A 94 15.12 1.87 35.93
CA ILE A 94 13.98 0.96 35.71
C ILE A 94 13.19 0.75 37.01
N ARG A 95 13.87 0.54 38.14
CA ARG A 95 13.21 0.37 39.45
C ARG A 95 12.48 1.62 39.93
N ASN A 96 12.93 2.80 39.50
CA ASN A 96 12.25 4.06 39.78
C ASN A 96 11.02 4.29 38.88
N GLY A 97 10.74 3.38 37.93
CA GLY A 97 9.58 3.43 37.06
C GLY A 97 9.74 4.39 35.88
N GLU A 98 10.98 4.68 35.47
CA GLU A 98 11.24 5.52 34.31
C GLU A 98 10.82 4.86 32.99
N ASP A 99 10.36 5.66 32.03
CA ASP A 99 9.93 5.16 30.72
C ASP A 99 11.11 4.57 29.94
N LEU A 100 10.88 3.41 29.33
CA LEU A 100 11.93 2.64 28.67
C LEU A 100 12.47 3.34 27.42
N ARG A 101 11.64 4.13 26.72
CA ARG A 101 12.06 4.87 25.52
C ARG A 101 12.96 6.04 25.88
N ASP A 102 12.65 6.75 26.96
CA ASP A 102 13.48 7.84 27.46
C ASP A 102 14.81 7.31 28.00
N LEU A 103 14.77 6.20 28.75
CA LEU A 103 15.96 5.48 29.17
C LEU A 103 16.81 5.01 27.98
N ALA A 104 16.20 4.45 26.94
CA ALA A 104 16.90 3.99 25.74
C ALA A 104 17.61 5.13 24.99
N LYS A 105 17.01 6.32 24.91
CA LYS A 105 17.63 7.50 24.28
C LYS A 105 18.91 7.93 25.00
N ASP A 106 18.89 7.93 26.33
CA ASP A 106 20.07 8.28 27.11
C ASP A 106 21.14 7.19 27.02
N VAL A 107 20.73 5.92 27.08
CA VAL A 107 21.63 4.77 26.92
C VAL A 107 22.29 4.74 25.54
N ALA A 108 21.53 5.01 24.46
CA ALA A 108 22.07 5.09 23.10
C ALA A 108 23.12 6.21 22.96
N ARG A 109 22.89 7.35 23.63
CA ARG A 109 23.83 8.47 23.69
C ARG A 109 25.10 8.11 24.44
N ASP A 110 24.98 7.41 25.56
CA ASP A 110 26.11 7.02 26.42
C ASP A 110 26.96 5.89 25.82
N ILE A 111 26.35 5.01 25.01
CA ILE A 111 27.03 3.90 24.31
C ILE A 111 27.67 4.36 22.99
N GLY A 112 27.36 5.57 22.51
CA GLY A 112 27.93 6.10 21.28
C GLY A 112 27.41 5.39 20.02
N ILE A 113 26.10 5.13 19.95
CA ILE A 113 25.47 4.85 18.65
C ILE A 113 25.24 6.20 17.94
N GLU A 114 26.32 6.89 17.61
CA GLU A 114 26.30 7.92 16.58
C GLU A 114 26.52 7.20 15.24
N ASP A 115 25.62 7.46 14.30
CA ASP A 115 25.55 6.87 12.97
C ASP A 115 26.92 6.61 12.30
N ASP A 116 27.27 5.33 12.13
CA ASP A 116 28.24 4.89 11.11
C ASP A 116 27.49 4.31 9.89
N PHE A 117 26.36 4.93 9.53
CA PHE A 117 25.76 4.84 8.20
C PHE A 117 26.03 6.14 7.44
N SER A 118 27.31 6.36 7.10
CA SER A 118 27.67 7.24 6.00
C SER A 118 28.74 6.60 5.14
N VAL A 119 28.34 6.42 3.86
CA VAL A 119 29.07 5.99 2.65
C VAL A 119 28.99 4.50 2.30
#